data_AF-A0A519T0T7-F1
#
_entry.id   AF-A0A519T0T7-F1
#
_cell.length_a   1.000
_cell.length_b   1.000
_cell.length_c   1.000
_cell.angle_alpha   90.00
_cell.angle_beta   90.00
_cell.angle_gamma   90.00
#
_symmetry.space_group_name_H-M   'P 1'
#
loop_
_entity.id
_entity.type
_entity.pdbx_description
1 polymer ?
#
loop_
_entity_poly.entity_id
_entity_poly.type
_entity_poly.pdbx_seq_one_letter_code
_entity_poly.pdbx_strand_id
1 'polypeptide(L)'
;MKHLLLLFFLLPLACRAQLAETFADGDFTKNPAWTGDAASFAVASQVLQSNGPATTGTQLQLVTPCQATTGSSWEFWANLKLATSSANLADVWLLASQADLKSP
;
A
#
# COMPACT_ATOMS: atom_id res chain seq x y z
N MET A 1 5.17 40.27 -12.67
CA MET A 1 5.14 39.02 -13.48
C MET A 1 6.13 37.94 -13.00
N LYS A 2 7.40 38.25 -12.63
CA LYS A 2 8.36 37.27 -12.08
C LYS A 2 7.87 36.51 -10.83
N HIS A 3 7.19 37.18 -9.89
CA HIS A 3 6.70 36.55 -8.66
C HIS A 3 5.54 35.56 -8.89
N LEU A 4 4.75 35.74 -9.95
CA LEU A 4 3.66 34.82 -10.29
C LEU A 4 4.20 33.47 -10.78
N LEU A 5 5.32 33.50 -11.53
CA LEU A 5 6.00 32.29 -12.00
C LEU A 5 6.54 31.45 -10.84
N LEU A 6 6.99 32.10 -9.76
CA LEU A 6 7.49 31.43 -8.56
C LEU A 6 6.37 30.67 -7.82
N LEU A 7 5.15 31.22 -7.82
CA LEU A 7 3.96 30.53 -7.27
C LEU A 7 3.62 29.25 -8.05
N PHE A 8 3.78 29.28 -9.38
CA PHE A 8 3.53 28.09 -10.21
C PHE A 8 4.52 26.95 -9.92
N PHE A 9 5.76 27.26 -9.52
CA PHE A 9 6.73 26.25 -9.08
C PHE A 9 6.36 25.58 -7.75
N LEU A 10 5.48 26.19 -6.94
CA LEU A 10 5.07 25.66 -5.64
C LEU A 10 3.79 24.80 -5.70
N LEU A 11 3.05 24.83 -6.82
CA LEU A 11 1.85 24.00 -7.05
C LEU A 11 2.04 22.49 -6.81
N PRO A 12 3.16 21.83 -7.20
CA PRO A 12 3.31 20.40 -6.95
C PRO A 12 3.39 20.05 -5.46
N LEU A 13 3.83 20.98 -4.60
CA LEU A 13 3.86 20.78 -3.15
C LEU A 13 2.45 20.79 -2.53
N ALA A 14 1.45 21.33 -3.24
CA ALA A 14 0.06 21.32 -2.80
C ALA A 14 -0.69 20.03 -3.21
N CYS A 15 -0.13 19.23 -4.13
CA CYS A 15 -0.71 17.96 -4.51
C CYS A 15 -0.27 16.89 -3.49
N ARG A 16 -1.23 16.31 -2.76
CA ARG A 16 -0.99 15.12 -1.95
C ARG A 16 -1.54 13.92 -2.72
N ALA A 17 -0.73 12.87 -2.85
CA ALA A 17 -1.24 11.59 -3.34
C ALA A 17 -2.31 11.06 -2.38
N GLN A 18 -3.26 10.32 -2.93
CA GLN A 18 -4.42 9.78 -2.21
C GLN A 18 -4.01 8.72 -1.19
N LEU A 19 -2.89 8.05 -1.45
CA LEU A 19 -2.14 7.21 -0.54
C LEU A 19 -0.65 7.39 -0.88
N ALA A 20 0.17 7.71 0.11
CA ALA A 20 1.62 7.73 -0.04
C ALA A 20 2.21 7.03 1.19
N GLU A 21 2.87 5.91 0.94
CA GLU A 21 3.52 5.11 1.97
C GLU A 21 4.86 4.62 1.43
N THR A 22 5.89 4.75 2.25
CA THR A 22 7.26 4.32 1.94
C THR A 22 7.79 3.33 2.98
N PHE A 23 7.05 3.11 4.07
CA PHE A 23 7.42 2.33 5.25
C PHE A 23 8.74 2.77 5.89
N ALA A 24 9.15 4.01 5.63
CA ALA A 24 10.43 4.57 6.05
C ALA A 24 10.56 4.69 7.58
N ASP A 25 9.43 4.80 8.28
CA ASP A 25 9.33 4.86 9.74
C ASP A 25 9.34 3.47 10.42
N GLY A 26 9.30 2.39 9.64
CA GLY A 26 9.32 1.04 10.17
C GLY A 26 8.00 0.55 10.77
N ASP A 27 6.90 1.30 10.64
CA ASP A 27 5.63 0.99 11.31
C ASP A 27 4.43 1.19 10.37
N PHE A 28 4.02 0.11 9.71
CA PHE A 28 2.84 0.12 8.82
C PHE A 28 1.50 0.36 9.56
N THR A 29 1.48 0.36 10.89
CA THR A 29 0.25 0.58 11.67
C THR A 29 -0.04 2.07 11.90
N LYS A 30 0.82 2.96 11.41
CA LYS A 30 0.68 4.41 11.56
C LYS A 30 1.02 5.13 10.25
N ASN A 31 0.30 6.24 10.01
CA ASN A 31 0.63 7.23 8.98
C ASN A 31 0.84 6.74 7.53
N PRO A 32 -0.09 5.96 6.92
CA PRO A 32 -1.41 5.60 7.42
C PRO A 32 -1.46 4.22 8.08
N ALA A 33 -2.53 3.96 8.83
CA ALA A 33 -2.71 2.69 9.51
C ALA A 33 -3.19 1.60 8.53
N TRP A 34 -2.36 0.60 8.27
CA TRP A 34 -2.77 -0.63 7.62
C TRP A 34 -3.27 -1.64 8.66
N THR A 35 -4.38 -2.30 8.33
CA THR A 35 -5.11 -3.24 9.21
C THR A 35 -5.45 -4.52 8.46
N GLY A 36 -6.04 -5.51 9.14
CA GLY A 36 -6.25 -6.86 8.61
C GLY A 36 -5.44 -7.87 9.40
N ASP A 37 -4.69 -8.75 8.73
CA ASP A 37 -3.85 -9.75 9.38
C ASP A 37 -2.51 -9.18 9.86
N ALA A 38 -2.52 -8.02 10.52
CA ALA A 38 -1.31 -7.24 10.86
C ALA A 38 -0.22 -8.07 11.57
N ALA A 39 -0.59 -9.01 12.43
CA ALA A 39 0.37 -9.90 13.11
C ALA A 39 1.18 -10.79 12.14
N SER A 40 0.71 -10.97 10.91
CA SER A 40 1.35 -11.74 9.85
C SER A 40 2.13 -10.88 8.86
N PHE A 41 2.39 -9.61 9.19
CA PHE A 41 3.21 -8.70 8.40
C PHE A 41 4.21 -7.98 9.28
N ALA A 42 5.31 -7.56 8.68
CA ALA A 42 6.32 -6.75 9.35
C ALA A 42 6.95 -5.78 8.34
N VAL A 43 7.46 -4.66 8.83
CA VAL A 43 8.37 -3.82 8.05
C VAL A 43 9.78 -4.17 8.47
N ALA A 44 10.59 -4.61 7.52
CA ALA A 44 11.99 -4.91 7.72
C ALA A 44 12.82 -4.23 6.64
N SER A 45 13.87 -3.51 7.06
CA SER A 45 14.68 -2.67 6.17
C SER A 45 13.84 -1.72 5.31
N GLN A 46 12.84 -1.06 5.92
CA GLN A 46 11.93 -0.11 5.26
C GLN A 46 11.09 -0.72 4.12
N VAL A 47 10.88 -2.03 4.14
CA VAL A 47 10.05 -2.74 3.17
C VAL A 47 9.00 -3.54 3.93
N LEU A 48 7.73 -3.37 3.55
CA LEU A 48 6.64 -4.23 4.03
C LEU A 48 6.80 -5.65 3.49
N GLN A 49 6.71 -6.62 4.38
CA GLN A 49 6.90 -8.04 4.08
C GLN A 49 5.81 -8.87 4.76
N SER A 50 5.36 -9.93 4.10
CA SER A 50 4.60 -10.98 4.77
C SER A 50 5.51 -11.74 5.73
N ASN A 51 4.96 -12.09 6.89
CA ASN A 51 5.60 -12.82 7.98
C ASN A 51 4.62 -13.82 8.62
N GLY A 52 3.68 -14.35 7.81
CA GLY A 52 2.72 -15.35 8.24
C GLY A 52 3.22 -16.78 8.09
N PRO A 53 2.40 -17.77 8.48
CA PRO A 53 2.76 -19.18 8.43
C PRO A 53 2.94 -19.68 6.98
N ALA A 54 4.04 -20.41 6.74
CA ALA A 54 4.35 -21.05 5.46
C ALA A 54 3.57 -22.37 5.27
N THR A 55 2.24 -22.30 5.37
CA THR A 55 1.33 -23.43 5.20
C THR A 55 0.45 -23.25 3.97
N THR A 56 0.18 -24.33 3.24
CA THR A 56 -0.70 -24.30 2.08
C THR A 56 -2.09 -23.79 2.48
N GLY A 57 -2.64 -22.87 1.68
CA GLY A 57 -3.96 -22.28 1.94
C GLY A 57 -3.94 -21.06 2.87
N THR A 58 -2.78 -20.65 3.38
CA THR A 58 -2.66 -19.38 4.11
C THR A 58 -3.05 -18.21 3.19
N GLN A 59 -4.07 -17.46 3.59
CA GLN A 59 -4.47 -16.21 2.96
C GLN A 59 -4.29 -15.06 3.96
N LEU A 60 -3.48 -14.08 3.59
CA LEU A 60 -3.18 -12.90 4.39
C LEU A 60 -3.58 -11.65 3.63
N GLN A 61 -4.11 -10.66 4.33
CA GLN A 61 -4.47 -9.37 3.76
C GLN A 61 -3.99 -8.23 4.65
N LEU A 62 -3.62 -7.13 4.01
CA LEU A 62 -3.55 -5.81 4.60
C LEU A 62 -4.37 -4.84 3.78
N VAL A 63 -5.06 -3.94 4.47
CA VAL A 63 -5.83 -2.85 3.86
C VAL A 63 -5.55 -1.55 4.60
N THR A 64 -5.52 -0.45 3.86
CA THR A 64 -5.46 0.90 4.43
C THR A 64 -6.60 1.74 3.87
N PRO A 65 -7.26 2.59 4.67
CA PRO A 65 -8.20 3.56 4.15
C PRO A 65 -7.56 4.43 3.07
N CYS A 66 -8.27 4.62 1.96
CA CYS A 66 -7.86 5.48 0.86
C CYS A 66 -9.06 6.31 0.39
N GLN A 67 -8.82 7.58 0.04
CA GLN A 67 -9.83 8.47 -0.55
C GLN A 67 -9.65 8.63 -2.07
N ALA A 68 -8.97 7.67 -2.71
CA ALA A 68 -8.80 7.67 -4.16
C ALA A 68 -10.11 7.45 -4.91
N THR A 69 -10.21 8.08 -6.08
CA THR A 69 -11.34 7.96 -6.99
C THR A 69 -10.88 7.33 -8.31
N THR A 70 -11.83 6.98 -9.18
CA THR A 70 -11.54 6.60 -10.57
C THR A 70 -10.69 7.68 -11.25
N GLY A 71 -9.68 7.26 -12.02
CA GLY A 71 -8.70 8.14 -12.65
C GLY A 71 -7.46 8.43 -11.81
N SER A 72 -7.37 7.90 -10.59
CA SER A 72 -6.14 7.94 -9.79
C SER A 72 -5.04 7.09 -10.44
N SER A 73 -3.81 7.60 -10.46
CA SER A 73 -2.63 6.82 -10.86
C SER A 73 -2.01 6.16 -9.64
N TRP A 74 -1.55 4.92 -9.82
CA TRP A 74 -0.95 4.13 -8.77
C TRP A 74 0.44 3.70 -9.20
N GLU A 75 1.40 3.87 -8.30
CA GLU A 75 2.76 3.38 -8.46
C GLU A 75 3.17 2.70 -7.16
N PHE A 76 3.69 1.49 -7.26
CA PHE A 76 4.24 0.77 -6.13
C PHE A 76 5.33 -0.18 -6.62
N TRP A 77 6.25 -0.50 -5.72
CA TRP A 77 7.26 -1.52 -5.95
C TRP A 77 6.84 -2.80 -5.24
N ALA A 78 6.96 -3.94 -5.94
CA ALA A 78 6.73 -5.25 -5.38
C ALA A 78 7.84 -6.20 -5.81
N ASN A 79 8.24 -7.09 -4.91
CA ASN A 79 9.23 -8.13 -5.17
C ASN A 79 8.75 -9.44 -4.55
N LEU A 80 8.06 -10.25 -5.36
CA LEU A 80 7.56 -11.55 -4.95
C LEU A 80 8.73 -12.52 -4.76
N LYS A 81 9.20 -12.67 -3.52
CA LYS A 81 10.22 -13.66 -3.12
C LYS A 81 9.60 -15.02 -2.81
N LEU A 82 8.73 -15.50 -3.69
CA LEU A 82 8.04 -16.78 -3.58
C LEU A 82 7.97 -17.48 -4.95
N ALA A 83 7.75 -18.80 -4.95
CA ALA A 83 7.51 -19.56 -6.17
C ALA A 83 6.07 -19.33 -6.65
N THR A 84 5.88 -18.39 -7.59
CA THR A 84 4.55 -17.99 -8.07
C THR A 84 3.81 -19.14 -8.76
N SER A 85 2.52 -19.30 -8.47
CA SER A 85 1.62 -20.23 -9.13
C SER A 85 0.17 -19.74 -9.03
N SER A 86 -0.79 -20.44 -9.63
CA SER A 86 -2.22 -20.13 -9.44
C SER A 86 -2.69 -20.25 -7.99
N ALA A 87 -1.96 -20.97 -7.14
CA ALA A 87 -2.24 -21.14 -5.72
C ALA A 87 -1.25 -20.40 -4.80
N ASN A 88 -0.26 -19.69 -5.37
CA ASN A 88 0.75 -18.93 -4.63
C ASN A 88 1.02 -17.62 -5.37
N LEU A 89 0.22 -16.62 -5.05
CA LEU A 89 0.18 -15.34 -5.76
C LEU A 89 0.07 -14.20 -4.74
N ALA A 90 0.30 -12.98 -5.22
CA ALA A 90 -0.10 -11.77 -4.50
C ALA A 90 -1.00 -10.96 -5.42
N ASP A 91 -2.16 -10.62 -4.90
CA ASP A 91 -3.10 -9.74 -5.58
C ASP A 91 -3.03 -8.35 -4.93
N VAL A 92 -3.26 -7.31 -5.73
CA VAL A 92 -3.25 -5.92 -5.28
C VAL A 92 -4.55 -5.26 -5.73
N TRP A 93 -5.38 -4.90 -4.76
CA TRP A 93 -6.61 -4.15 -4.99
C TRP A 93 -6.32 -2.67 -4.78
N LEU A 94 -6.47 -1.88 -5.84
CA LEU A 94 -6.24 -0.44 -5.77
C LEU A 94 -7.38 0.29 -5.03
N LEU A 95 -8.60 -0.23 -5.15
CA LEU A 95 -9.80 0.26 -4.47
C LEU A 95 -10.69 -0.92 -4.10
N ALA A 96 -11.25 -0.89 -2.90
CA ALA A 96 -12.25 -1.85 -2.42
C ALA A 96 -13.33 -1.10 -1.64
N SER A 97 -14.58 -1.56 -1.75
CA SER A 97 -15.71 -1.01 -0.99
C SER A 97 -15.78 -1.56 0.44
N GLN A 98 -15.00 -2.60 0.75
CA GLN A 98 -14.95 -3.27 2.04
C GLN A 98 -13.50 -3.50 2.48
N ALA A 99 -13.28 -3.56 3.79
CA ALA A 99 -11.97 -3.80 4.37
C ALA A 99 -11.58 -5.29 4.39
N ASP A 100 -12.56 -6.20 4.38
CA ASP A 100 -12.29 -7.63 4.26
C ASP A 100 -12.33 -8.06 2.79
N LEU A 101 -11.17 -8.43 2.25
CA LEU A 101 -10.99 -8.85 0.85
C LEU A 101 -11.11 -10.37 0.68
N LYS A 102 -11.22 -11.13 1.77
CA LYS A 102 -11.41 -12.59 1.74
C LYS A 102 -12.88 -12.99 1.60
N SER A 103 -13.77 -12.05 1.90
CA SER A 103 -15.20 -12.23 1.72
C SER A 103 -15.56 -12.16 0.22
N PRO A 104 -16.49 -13.01 -0.25
CA PRO A 104 -16.93 -13.02 -1.65
C PRO A 104 -17.71 -11.76 -2.06
#